data_AF-A0AAD3DNV4-F1
#
_entry.id   AF-A0AAD3DNV4-F1
#
_cell.length_a   1.000
_cell.length_b   1.000
_cell.length_c   1.000
_cell.angle_alpha   90.00
_cell.angle_beta   90.00
_cell.angle_gamma   90.00
#
_symmetry.space_group_name_H-M   'P 1'
#
loop_
_entity.id
_entity.type
_entity.pdbx_description
1 polymer ?
#
loop_
_entity_poly.entity_id
_entity_poly.type
_entity_poly.pdbx_seq_one_letter_code
_entity_poly.pdbx_strand_id
1 'polypeptide(L)'
;MSRRGVALAFTPLSNVLRDGSIAPCVAVNLTALGAAPSVPSAVVNVSSQRPSAGNGNVSSPGARGKASLIPLLNSTPVTPTPRFSSPLHARCFSASAAPTGGQGAGGGGEARMSLGEALNRLVDAAIEKVEVGQMDEAVSLLKEGLNTFEPMFPNSPELGELHNQAALLLLFQNKAEEAAHHAQVSLETTKRHFGATSILTGHRLLRLGVARFAQGKLADAAGLLRESYDLMSAGGAAAAAGASSPAAAAAAADPGSRFEAGFYLDIVALAHVRDAGGVETLGPNLKSNMRGLKDAYGADSMILSLALSQHSRLVHGALEQSDFSVGEALLKQHIALLTEVAGGDAEDVAVARYKLATYYYTHDMLPDAAAAVRQAAIAMRVHYPEDHDMLVLCKHRLGMICAAQGDHRAAKQLLQASHKHFSNEGSQSMLAKEAEIGLAMAKFRAVDVARETSSRRVQLQQEALEQLRKEIEALAEAIGHGHMLVQGATRYYGQLSKLAR
;
A
#
# COMPACT_ATOMS: atom_id res chain seq x y z
N MET A 1 -46.13 1.79 36.23
CA MET A 1 -45.95 1.24 34.87
C MET A 1 -44.48 0.86 34.73
N SER A 2 -44.23 -0.44 34.57
CA SER A 2 -42.95 -1.11 34.78
C SER A 2 -42.13 -1.15 33.49
N ARG A 3 -40.88 -0.69 33.52
CA ARG A 3 -39.83 -1.20 32.63
C ARG A 3 -38.59 -1.48 33.47
N ARG A 4 -38.40 -2.78 33.70
CA ARG A 4 -37.21 -3.42 34.27
C ARG A 4 -36.02 -3.17 33.36
N GLY A 5 -34.88 -2.83 33.96
CA GLY A 5 -33.57 -2.92 33.34
C GLY A 5 -33.05 -4.37 33.37
N VAL A 6 -32.13 -4.64 32.44
CA VAL A 6 -31.08 -5.64 32.61
C VAL A 6 -29.79 -5.00 32.10
N ALA A 7 -28.79 -5.04 32.96
CA ALA A 7 -27.44 -4.54 32.77
C ALA A 7 -26.62 -5.45 31.86
N LEU A 8 -25.70 -4.88 31.10
CA LEU A 8 -24.49 -5.59 30.68
C LEU A 8 -23.26 -4.74 31.01
N ALA A 9 -22.39 -5.39 31.77
CA ALA A 9 -21.19 -4.86 32.37
C ALA A 9 -20.11 -4.58 31.34
N PHE A 10 -19.45 -3.43 31.46
CA PHE A 10 -18.11 -3.22 30.95
C PHE A 10 -17.13 -3.46 32.11
N THR A 11 -16.34 -4.51 32.01
CA THR A 11 -15.02 -4.57 32.67
C THR A 11 -13.97 -4.85 31.59
N PRO A 12 -12.82 -4.17 31.65
CA PRO A 12 -11.74 -4.31 30.67
C PRO A 12 -10.83 -5.47 31.06
N LEU A 13 -10.34 -6.23 30.09
CA LEU A 13 -9.21 -7.11 30.29
C LEU A 13 -8.14 -6.86 29.22
N SER A 14 -7.08 -6.21 29.68
CA SER A 14 -5.75 -6.26 29.12
C SER A 14 -5.17 -7.68 29.25
N ASN A 15 -4.17 -7.97 28.41
CA ASN A 15 -3.23 -9.10 28.44
C ASN A 15 -3.71 -10.44 27.86
N VAL A 16 -3.42 -10.67 26.57
CA VAL A 16 -2.87 -11.94 26.08
C VAL A 16 -1.83 -11.66 24.98
N LEU A 17 -0.57 -11.52 25.38
CA LEU A 17 0.59 -11.84 24.55
C LEU A 17 1.46 -12.79 25.38
N ARG A 18 1.40 -14.08 25.08
CA ARG A 18 2.50 -15.04 25.22
C ARG A 18 2.09 -16.37 24.58
N ASP A 19 3.09 -17.04 24.02
CA ASP A 19 3.09 -18.25 23.19
C ASP A 19 2.95 -17.91 21.68
N GLY A 20 3.99 -17.93 20.84
CA GLY A 20 5.30 -18.56 20.92
C GLY A 20 5.36 -19.81 20.05
N SER A 21 5.52 -19.64 18.74
CA SER A 21 6.12 -20.66 17.87
C SER A 21 6.60 -20.02 16.56
N ILE A 22 7.87 -19.63 16.53
CA ILE A 22 8.61 -19.43 15.27
C ILE A 22 9.77 -20.41 15.32
N ALA A 23 9.75 -21.39 14.41
CA ALA A 23 10.85 -22.28 14.14
C ALA A 23 11.94 -21.54 13.33
N PRO A 24 13.23 -21.66 13.67
CA PRO A 24 14.32 -21.21 12.81
C PRO A 24 14.94 -22.40 12.06
N CYS A 25 15.00 -22.30 10.74
CA CYS A 25 16.04 -22.90 9.90
C CYS A 25 16.71 -21.68 9.25
N VAL A 26 18.01 -21.41 9.36
CA VAL A 26 19.16 -22.25 9.03
C VAL A 26 20.36 -21.82 9.89
N ALA A 27 21.15 -22.81 10.32
CA ALA A 27 22.34 -22.67 11.13
C ALA A 27 23.55 -22.13 10.34
N VAL A 28 24.34 -21.26 10.98
CA VAL A 28 25.79 -21.19 10.79
C VAL A 28 26.43 -21.24 12.18
N ASN A 29 27.30 -22.23 12.37
CA ASN A 29 28.06 -22.51 13.58
C ASN A 29 28.96 -21.35 13.99
N LEU A 30 28.97 -21.00 15.29
CA LEU A 30 30.19 -20.73 16.03
C LEU A 30 29.95 -20.85 17.55
N THR A 31 30.76 -21.71 18.16
CA THR A 31 30.81 -22.10 19.56
C THR A 31 31.39 -21.03 20.47
N ALA A 32 30.80 -20.85 21.67
CA ALA A 32 31.43 -21.06 22.99
C ALA A 32 31.19 -19.95 24.06
N LEU A 33 30.73 -20.42 25.24
CA LEU A 33 30.93 -19.91 26.64
C LEU A 33 30.31 -18.54 27.02
N GLY A 34 29.54 -18.35 28.10
CA GLY A 34 29.11 -19.20 29.21
C GLY A 34 28.22 -18.42 30.21
N ALA A 35 27.39 -19.19 30.94
CA ALA A 35 26.83 -18.97 32.30
C ALA A 35 26.21 -17.60 32.75
N ALA A 36 24.86 -17.58 32.85
CA ALA A 36 23.94 -17.29 34.00
C ALA A 36 24.35 -16.37 35.19
N PRO A 37 23.42 -15.90 36.08
CA PRO A 37 21.95 -15.79 36.03
C PRO A 37 21.33 -14.42 36.49
N SER A 38 20.00 -14.34 36.31
CA SER A 38 18.95 -13.47 36.88
C SER A 38 18.93 -13.29 38.41
N VAL A 39 18.35 -12.20 38.99
CA VAL A 39 16.93 -11.96 39.47
C VAL A 39 16.83 -10.52 40.09
N PRO A 40 15.73 -10.03 40.73
CA PRO A 40 14.39 -9.57 40.26
C PRO A 40 14.10 -8.05 40.42
N SER A 41 12.95 -7.66 39.84
CA SER A 41 12.20 -6.40 40.01
C SER A 41 11.72 -6.10 41.44
N ALA A 42 11.61 -4.80 41.76
CA ALA A 42 10.83 -4.28 42.89
C ALA A 42 9.80 -3.26 42.39
N VAL A 43 8.55 -3.50 42.81
CA VAL A 43 7.35 -2.69 42.62
C VAL A 43 7.36 -1.53 43.61
N VAL A 44 7.05 -0.31 43.16
CA VAL A 44 6.58 0.77 44.04
C VAL A 44 5.33 1.41 43.47
N ASN A 45 4.32 1.39 44.33
CA ASN A 45 2.97 1.91 44.18
C ASN A 45 2.97 3.34 44.73
N VAL A 46 2.49 4.35 43.98
CA VAL A 46 2.06 5.62 44.58
C VAL A 46 0.80 6.15 43.89
N SER A 47 -0.17 6.34 44.76
CA SER A 47 -1.52 6.85 44.63
C SER A 47 -1.64 8.34 44.32
N SER A 48 -2.82 8.67 43.78
CA SER A 48 -3.60 9.90 43.99
C SER A 48 -3.06 11.24 43.46
N GLN A 49 -3.82 11.88 42.56
CA GLN A 49 -4.69 13.03 42.90
C GLN A 49 -5.36 13.60 41.63
N ARG A 50 -6.68 13.84 41.72
CA ARG A 50 -7.45 14.72 40.82
C ARG A 50 -7.39 16.16 41.34
N PRO A 51 -7.53 17.15 40.45
CA PRO A 51 -8.72 18.03 40.50
C PRO A 51 -9.29 18.27 39.07
N SER A 52 -10.59 18.09 38.82
CA SER A 52 -11.72 19.02 38.94
C SER A 52 -11.73 20.25 38.00
N ALA A 53 -12.72 20.21 37.10
CA ALA A 53 -13.55 21.29 36.56
C ALA A 53 -12.98 22.30 35.53
N GLY A 54 -13.65 22.35 34.37
CA GLY A 54 -13.54 23.40 33.36
C GLY A 54 -14.48 23.15 32.19
N ASN A 55 -15.75 23.54 32.34
CA ASN A 55 -16.76 23.54 31.29
C ASN A 55 -16.39 24.53 30.18
N GLY A 56 -16.51 24.12 28.91
CA GLY A 56 -16.32 25.00 27.76
C GLY A 56 -16.84 24.36 26.48
N ASN A 57 -18.14 24.52 26.24
CA ASN A 57 -18.81 24.22 24.97
C ASN A 57 -18.16 25.05 23.84
N VAL A 58 -17.53 24.40 22.87
CA VAL A 58 -17.31 24.98 21.53
C VAL A 58 -17.55 23.91 20.46
N SER A 59 -18.54 24.24 19.64
CA SER A 59 -19.04 23.58 18.44
C SER A 59 -17.92 23.14 17.49
N SER A 60 -17.91 21.86 17.11
CA SER A 60 -17.01 21.32 16.08
C SER A 60 -17.69 21.32 14.72
N PRO A 61 -17.07 21.87 13.65
CA PRO A 61 -17.40 21.50 12.29
C PRO A 61 -16.31 20.62 11.68
N GLY A 62 -16.72 19.49 11.11
CA GLY A 62 -16.03 18.84 9.99
C GLY A 62 -14.82 17.98 10.32
N ALA A 63 -15.05 16.70 10.60
CA ALA A 63 -14.06 15.65 10.44
C ALA A 63 -13.67 15.54 8.95
N ARG A 64 -12.63 16.26 8.53
CA ARG A 64 -11.93 16.00 7.26
C ARG A 64 -10.80 15.01 7.54
N GLY A 65 -10.71 14.00 6.68
CA GLY A 65 -9.87 12.82 6.86
C GLY A 65 -8.43 13.17 7.20
N LYS A 66 -7.98 12.72 8.37
CA LYS A 66 -6.57 12.70 8.72
C LYS A 66 -5.91 11.63 7.85
N ALA A 67 -5.14 12.04 6.84
CA ALA A 67 -4.24 11.12 6.18
C ALA A 67 -3.28 10.59 7.26
N SER A 68 -3.20 9.27 7.42
CA SER A 68 -2.18 8.71 8.30
C SER A 68 -0.83 9.14 7.74
N LEU A 69 -0.03 9.88 8.52
CA LEU A 69 1.31 10.34 8.14
C LEU A 69 2.33 9.18 8.17
N ILE A 70 2.01 8.13 8.90
CA ILE A 70 2.87 6.97 9.16
C ILE A 70 3.28 6.23 7.86
N PRO A 71 2.41 5.96 6.87
CA PRO A 71 2.77 5.28 5.61
C PRO A 71 3.61 6.12 4.63
N LEU A 72 3.72 7.43 4.85
CA LEU A 72 4.58 8.32 4.05
C LEU A 72 6.01 8.37 4.61
N LEU A 73 6.14 8.10 5.91
CA LEU A 73 7.40 8.07 6.65
C LEU A 73 7.98 6.66 6.75
N ASN A 74 7.12 5.67 6.96
CA ASN A 74 7.47 4.27 6.84
C ASN A 74 7.51 3.88 5.38
N SER A 75 8.57 3.17 5.00
CA SER A 75 8.62 2.33 3.82
C SER A 75 7.62 1.19 4.00
N THR A 76 6.33 1.48 4.01
CA THR A 76 5.26 0.48 3.94
C THR A 76 4.44 0.81 2.71
N PRO A 77 3.95 -0.20 1.97
CA PRO A 77 3.10 0.05 0.83
C PRO A 77 1.87 0.83 1.32
N VAL A 78 1.66 2.02 0.76
CA VAL A 78 0.39 2.71 0.91
C VAL A 78 -0.58 1.85 0.12
N THR A 79 -1.35 1.00 0.81
CA THR A 79 -2.57 0.47 0.21
C THR A 79 -3.47 1.67 -0.01
N PRO A 80 -3.77 2.06 -1.26
CA PRO A 80 -4.82 3.05 -1.48
C PRO A 80 -6.07 2.50 -0.80
N THR A 81 -6.64 3.24 0.15
CA THR A 81 -8.01 2.98 0.54
C THR A 81 -8.83 3.27 -0.70
N PRO A 82 -9.47 2.27 -1.30
CA PRO A 82 -10.16 2.51 -2.55
C PRO A 82 -11.30 3.50 -2.27
N ARG A 83 -11.20 4.69 -2.89
CA ARG A 83 -12.27 5.69 -2.86
C ARG A 83 -13.23 5.34 -3.99
N PHE A 84 -14.26 4.57 -3.67
CA PHE A 84 -15.28 4.18 -4.63
C PHE A 84 -16.22 5.37 -4.87
N SER A 85 -16.05 6.02 -6.02
CA SER A 85 -16.96 7.05 -6.48
C SER A 85 -17.85 6.44 -7.55
N SER A 86 -19.07 6.01 -7.19
CA SER A 86 -20.17 5.56 -8.08
C SER A 86 -20.27 4.03 -8.37
N PRO A 87 -21.49 3.51 -8.64
CA PRO A 87 -21.78 2.09 -8.77
C PRO A 87 -21.45 1.59 -10.19
N LEU A 88 -20.16 1.46 -10.51
CA LEU A 88 -19.70 0.85 -11.78
C LEU A 88 -19.12 -0.57 -11.59
N HIS A 89 -19.24 -1.14 -10.38
CA HIS A 89 -18.62 -2.40 -10.00
C HIS A 89 -19.37 -3.65 -10.48
N ALA A 90 -20.61 -3.51 -10.96
CA ALA A 90 -21.43 -4.62 -11.43
C ALA A 90 -20.73 -5.47 -12.53
N ARG A 91 -19.84 -4.87 -13.34
CA ARG A 91 -19.07 -5.62 -14.35
C ARG A 91 -17.86 -6.38 -13.78
N CYS A 92 -17.28 -5.95 -12.66
CA CYS A 92 -16.16 -6.67 -12.02
C CYS A 92 -16.62 -7.98 -11.35
N PHE A 93 -17.91 -8.06 -11.00
CA PHE A 93 -18.52 -9.22 -10.32
C PHE A 93 -19.45 -10.05 -11.22
N SER A 94 -19.86 -9.58 -12.41
CA SER A 94 -20.84 -10.27 -13.28
C SER A 94 -20.34 -10.61 -14.70
N ALA A 95 -19.08 -11.01 -14.87
CA ALA A 95 -18.60 -11.50 -16.18
C ALA A 95 -19.17 -12.90 -16.58
N SER A 96 -20.08 -13.49 -15.79
CA SER A 96 -20.70 -14.79 -16.09
C SER A 96 -22.23 -14.73 -16.04
N ALA A 97 -22.84 -13.93 -16.91
CA ALA A 97 -24.23 -14.20 -17.29
C ALA A 97 -24.25 -15.34 -18.31
N ALA A 98 -24.37 -16.58 -17.84
CA ALA A 98 -24.89 -17.66 -18.68
C ALA A 98 -26.33 -17.28 -19.10
N PRO A 99 -26.78 -17.60 -20.33
CA PRO A 99 -28.10 -17.20 -20.79
C PRO A 99 -29.17 -17.87 -19.91
N THR A 100 -29.93 -17.06 -19.17
CA THR A 100 -31.09 -17.54 -18.42
C THR A 100 -32.14 -17.99 -19.42
N GLY A 101 -32.28 -19.30 -19.59
CA GLY A 101 -33.31 -19.90 -20.42
C GLY A 101 -34.70 -19.68 -19.82
N GLY A 102 -35.58 -19.08 -20.62
CA GLY A 102 -37.03 -19.35 -20.63
C GLY A 102 -37.85 -18.84 -19.43
N GLN A 103 -38.51 -17.70 -19.61
CA GLN A 103 -39.68 -17.32 -18.81
C GLN A 103 -40.80 -18.37 -18.96
N GLY A 104 -41.17 -19.00 -17.85
CA GLY A 104 -42.44 -19.72 -17.70
C GLY A 104 -43.34 -18.95 -16.76
N ALA A 105 -44.42 -18.38 -17.29
CA ALA A 105 -45.47 -17.75 -16.50
C ALA A 105 -46.27 -18.81 -15.72
N GLY A 106 -46.52 -18.58 -14.43
CA GLY A 106 -47.59 -19.26 -13.71
C GLY A 106 -47.37 -19.47 -12.20
N GLY A 107 -48.32 -18.93 -11.40
CA GLY A 107 -48.73 -19.54 -10.13
C GLY A 107 -48.16 -18.91 -8.85
N GLY A 108 -49.03 -18.26 -8.08
CA GLY A 108 -48.74 -17.81 -6.72
C GLY A 108 -48.47 -19.00 -5.78
N GLY A 109 -47.23 -19.06 -5.31
CA GLY A 109 -46.73 -19.87 -4.20
C GLY A 109 -45.42 -19.20 -3.77
N GLU A 110 -45.09 -19.21 -2.48
CA GLU A 110 -43.87 -18.58 -1.94
C GLU A 110 -42.68 -18.85 -2.86
N ALA A 111 -42.14 -17.79 -3.47
CA ALA A 111 -41.09 -17.89 -4.47
C ALA A 111 -39.85 -18.52 -3.81
N ARG A 112 -39.66 -19.83 -4.02
CA ARG A 112 -38.43 -20.53 -3.62
C ARG A 112 -37.30 -19.97 -4.46
N MET A 113 -36.48 -19.14 -3.83
CA MET A 113 -35.29 -18.55 -4.43
C MET A 113 -34.33 -19.65 -4.90
N SER A 114 -33.81 -19.53 -6.11
CA SER A 114 -32.78 -20.44 -6.61
C SER A 114 -31.43 -20.20 -5.91
N LEU A 115 -30.52 -21.19 -5.95
CA LEU A 115 -29.16 -21.01 -5.42
C LEU A 115 -28.46 -19.82 -6.09
N GLY A 116 -28.55 -19.71 -7.42
CA GLY A 116 -27.94 -18.61 -8.16
C GLY A 116 -28.47 -17.24 -7.73
N GLU A 117 -29.78 -17.10 -7.52
CA GLU A 117 -30.37 -15.85 -7.01
C GLU A 117 -29.92 -15.53 -5.58
N ALA A 118 -29.84 -16.54 -4.72
CA ALA A 118 -29.37 -16.36 -3.35
C ALA A 118 -27.91 -15.89 -3.30
N LEU A 119 -27.05 -16.53 -4.10
CA LEU A 119 -25.64 -16.17 -4.19
C LEU A 119 -25.44 -14.80 -4.82
N ASN A 120 -26.17 -14.45 -5.88
CA ASN A 120 -26.10 -13.11 -6.48
C ASN A 120 -26.45 -12.01 -5.47
N ARG A 121 -27.50 -12.20 -4.66
CA ARG A 121 -27.84 -11.22 -3.59
C ARG A 121 -26.74 -11.10 -2.53
N LEU A 122 -26.08 -12.21 -2.21
CA LEU A 122 -24.97 -12.21 -1.27
C LEU A 122 -23.77 -11.45 -1.83
N VAL A 123 -23.48 -11.63 -3.13
CA VAL A 123 -22.46 -10.87 -3.87
C VAL A 123 -22.80 -9.38 -3.88
N ASP A 124 -24.03 -9.00 -4.22
CA ASP A 124 -24.47 -7.60 -4.23
C ASP A 124 -24.29 -6.95 -2.85
N ALA A 125 -24.68 -7.65 -1.78
CA ALA A 125 -24.47 -7.18 -0.41
C ALA A 125 -22.97 -7.06 -0.04
N ALA A 126 -22.11 -7.96 -0.55
CA ALA A 126 -20.67 -7.84 -0.37
C ALA A 126 -20.10 -6.62 -1.12
N ILE A 127 -20.61 -6.33 -2.33
CA ILE A 127 -20.24 -5.12 -3.09
C ILE A 127 -20.63 -3.86 -2.32
N GLU A 128 -21.86 -3.78 -1.80
CA GLU A 128 -22.30 -2.65 -0.97
C GLU A 128 -21.37 -2.43 0.22
N LYS A 129 -20.93 -3.50 0.88
CA LYS A 129 -19.97 -3.43 1.99
C LYS A 129 -18.61 -2.91 1.53
N VAL A 130 -18.13 -3.34 0.37
CA VAL A 130 -16.90 -2.82 -0.24
C VAL A 130 -17.02 -1.32 -0.54
N GLU A 131 -18.14 -0.87 -1.10
CA GLU A 131 -18.38 0.54 -1.44
C GLU A 131 -18.35 1.46 -0.22
N VAL A 132 -18.85 0.98 0.93
CA VAL A 132 -18.79 1.71 2.22
C VAL A 132 -17.42 1.56 2.92
N GLY A 133 -16.47 0.83 2.32
CA GLY A 133 -15.13 0.61 2.85
C GLY A 133 -15.05 -0.50 3.92
N GLN A 134 -16.12 -1.27 4.11
CA GLN A 134 -16.21 -2.37 5.07
C GLN A 134 -15.73 -3.69 4.44
N MET A 135 -14.47 -3.72 3.98
CA MET A 135 -13.90 -4.87 3.26
C MET A 135 -13.90 -6.16 4.10
N ASP A 136 -13.63 -6.06 5.40
CA ASP A 136 -13.63 -7.24 6.30
C ASP A 136 -15.03 -7.86 6.45
N GLU A 137 -16.07 -7.02 6.49
CA GLU A 137 -17.45 -7.48 6.53
C GLU A 137 -17.85 -8.13 5.19
N ALA A 138 -17.41 -7.56 4.06
CA ALA A 138 -17.65 -8.14 2.74
C ALA A 138 -17.03 -9.55 2.62
N VAL A 139 -15.77 -9.71 3.02
CA VAL A 139 -15.10 -11.02 3.01
C VAL A 139 -15.78 -12.00 3.96
N SER A 140 -16.19 -11.55 5.15
CA SER A 140 -16.88 -12.39 6.12
C SER A 140 -18.23 -12.89 5.57
N LEU A 141 -18.99 -12.00 4.93
CA LEU A 141 -20.26 -12.35 4.29
C LEU A 141 -20.10 -13.41 3.19
N LEU A 142 -19.09 -13.25 2.32
CA LEU A 142 -18.77 -14.25 1.30
C LEU A 142 -18.43 -15.62 1.91
N LYS A 143 -17.62 -15.64 2.98
CA LYS A 143 -17.24 -16.87 3.69
C LYS A 143 -18.42 -17.54 4.40
N GLU A 144 -19.29 -16.77 5.02
CA GLU A 144 -20.53 -17.29 5.63
C GLU A 144 -21.44 -17.92 4.58
N GLY A 145 -21.54 -17.29 3.40
CA GLY A 145 -22.22 -17.86 2.23
C GLY A 145 -21.66 -19.21 1.83
N LEU A 146 -20.34 -19.29 1.62
CA LEU A 146 -19.64 -20.53 1.29
C LEU A 146 -19.91 -21.62 2.35
N ASN A 147 -19.71 -21.31 3.63
CA ASN A 147 -19.93 -22.26 4.73
C ASN A 147 -21.39 -22.76 4.81
N THR A 148 -22.35 -21.91 4.44
CA THR A 148 -23.77 -22.26 4.45
C THR A 148 -24.13 -23.15 3.27
N PHE A 149 -23.73 -22.76 2.06
CA PHE A 149 -24.21 -23.38 0.82
C PHE A 149 -23.35 -24.56 0.33
N GLU A 150 -22.06 -24.59 0.65
CA GLU A 150 -21.15 -25.64 0.18
C GLU A 150 -21.53 -27.06 0.63
N PRO A 151 -21.98 -27.31 1.88
CA PRO A 151 -22.48 -28.63 2.28
C PRO A 151 -23.75 -29.06 1.54
N MET A 152 -24.56 -28.10 1.09
CA MET A 152 -25.84 -28.36 0.41
C MET A 152 -25.67 -28.55 -1.10
N PHE A 153 -24.69 -27.88 -1.70
CA PHE A 153 -24.47 -27.84 -3.15
C PHE A 153 -23.00 -28.06 -3.50
N PRO A 154 -22.39 -29.19 -3.14
CA PRO A 154 -20.97 -29.40 -3.33
C PRO A 154 -20.57 -29.33 -4.80
N ASN A 155 -19.46 -28.64 -5.08
CA ASN A 155 -18.91 -28.43 -6.42
C ASN A 155 -19.85 -27.70 -7.40
N SER A 156 -20.80 -26.87 -6.94
CA SER A 156 -21.63 -26.09 -7.88
C SER A 156 -20.82 -24.99 -8.59
N PRO A 157 -21.10 -24.70 -9.87
CA PRO A 157 -20.40 -23.64 -10.59
C PRO A 157 -20.63 -22.25 -9.98
N GLU A 158 -21.79 -22.02 -9.36
CA GLU A 158 -22.11 -20.76 -8.68
C GLU A 158 -21.25 -20.55 -7.42
N LEU A 159 -20.99 -21.60 -6.64
CA LEU A 159 -20.05 -21.52 -5.51
C LEU A 159 -18.61 -21.30 -6.00
N GLY A 160 -18.26 -21.87 -7.16
CA GLY A 160 -16.99 -21.57 -7.83
C GLY A 160 -16.80 -20.08 -8.11
N GLU A 161 -17.85 -19.37 -8.54
CA GLU A 161 -17.80 -17.90 -8.68
C GLU A 161 -17.67 -17.20 -7.32
N LEU A 162 -18.41 -17.66 -6.30
CA LEU A 162 -18.30 -17.08 -4.96
C LEU A 162 -16.88 -17.18 -4.37
N HIS A 163 -16.21 -18.32 -4.58
CA HIS A 163 -14.78 -18.50 -4.26
C HIS A 163 -13.88 -17.53 -5.05
N ASN A 164 -14.15 -17.29 -6.34
CA ASN A 164 -13.37 -16.34 -7.15
C ASN A 164 -13.47 -14.91 -6.60
N GLN A 165 -14.66 -14.51 -6.17
CA GLN A 165 -14.89 -13.18 -5.59
C GLN A 165 -14.23 -13.04 -4.22
N ALA A 166 -14.35 -14.07 -3.37
CA ALA A 166 -13.64 -14.10 -2.08
C ALA A 166 -12.13 -13.97 -2.29
N ALA A 167 -11.56 -14.69 -3.27
CA ALA A 167 -10.15 -14.57 -3.61
C ALA A 167 -9.74 -13.15 -4.02
N LEU A 168 -10.56 -12.47 -4.84
CA LEU A 168 -10.31 -11.08 -5.22
C LEU A 168 -10.25 -10.16 -4.00
N LEU A 169 -11.26 -10.21 -3.11
CA LEU A 169 -11.29 -9.35 -1.92
C LEU A 169 -10.12 -9.67 -0.96
N LEU A 170 -9.76 -10.93 -0.80
CA LEU A 170 -8.61 -11.35 0.01
C LEU A 170 -7.27 -10.83 -0.54
N LEU A 171 -7.12 -10.67 -1.85
CA LEU A 171 -5.92 -10.06 -2.46
C LEU A 171 -5.77 -8.58 -2.09
N PHE A 172 -6.89 -7.83 -1.98
CA PHE A 172 -6.87 -6.45 -1.47
C PHE A 172 -6.47 -6.38 0.00
N GLN A 173 -6.86 -7.38 0.79
CA GLN A 173 -6.46 -7.50 2.19
C GLN A 173 -5.04 -8.05 2.37
N ASN A 174 -4.31 -8.31 1.28
CA ASN A 174 -2.98 -8.92 1.31
C ASN A 174 -2.95 -10.32 1.96
N LYS A 175 -4.07 -11.04 1.97
CA LYS A 175 -4.20 -12.41 2.50
C LYS A 175 -3.94 -13.43 1.40
N ALA A 176 -2.70 -13.46 0.91
CA ALA A 176 -2.33 -14.22 -0.30
C ALA A 176 -2.50 -15.74 -0.17
N GLU A 177 -2.33 -16.31 1.03
CA GLU A 177 -2.55 -17.75 1.26
C GLU A 177 -4.02 -18.14 1.17
N GLU A 178 -4.90 -17.39 1.84
CA GLU A 178 -6.34 -17.62 1.77
C GLU A 178 -6.86 -17.35 0.35
N ALA A 179 -6.39 -16.28 -0.30
CA ALA A 179 -6.76 -15.97 -1.67
C ALA A 179 -6.42 -17.10 -2.64
N ALA A 180 -5.22 -17.70 -2.51
CA ALA A 180 -4.81 -18.81 -3.36
C ALA A 180 -5.66 -20.06 -3.13
N HIS A 181 -6.05 -20.35 -1.89
CA HIS A 181 -6.97 -21.45 -1.60
C HIS A 181 -8.31 -21.26 -2.31
N HIS A 182 -8.97 -20.12 -2.14
CA HIS A 182 -10.25 -19.85 -2.80
C HIS A 182 -10.12 -19.83 -4.33
N ALA A 183 -9.04 -19.22 -4.87
CA ALA A 183 -8.80 -19.21 -6.32
C ALA A 183 -8.57 -20.61 -6.90
N GLN A 184 -7.90 -21.50 -6.16
CA GLN A 184 -7.68 -22.89 -6.56
C GLN A 184 -9.00 -23.67 -6.62
N VAL A 185 -9.83 -23.58 -5.58
CA VAL A 185 -11.14 -24.26 -5.54
C VAL A 185 -12.04 -23.77 -6.68
N SER A 186 -12.02 -22.46 -6.94
CA SER A 186 -12.75 -21.86 -8.06
C SER A 186 -12.27 -22.42 -9.41
N LEU A 187 -10.95 -22.47 -9.63
CA LEU A 187 -10.35 -23.00 -10.85
C LEU A 187 -10.73 -24.46 -11.10
N GLU A 188 -10.62 -25.31 -10.08
CA GLU A 188 -10.96 -26.73 -10.19
C GLU A 188 -12.43 -26.96 -10.51
N THR A 189 -13.31 -26.20 -9.84
CA THR A 189 -14.75 -26.24 -10.09
C THR A 189 -15.07 -25.79 -11.51
N THR A 190 -14.53 -24.65 -11.95
CA THR A 190 -14.76 -24.15 -13.31
C THR A 190 -14.19 -25.10 -14.38
N LYS A 191 -12.99 -25.66 -14.18
CA LYS A 191 -12.40 -26.64 -15.12
C LYS A 191 -13.28 -27.89 -15.26
N ARG A 192 -13.91 -28.36 -14.18
CA ARG A 192 -14.79 -29.53 -14.20
C ARG A 192 -16.08 -29.30 -15.01
N HIS A 193 -16.69 -28.12 -14.88
CA HIS A 193 -17.99 -27.83 -15.50
C HIS A 193 -17.89 -27.27 -16.92
N PHE A 194 -16.88 -26.42 -17.18
CA PHE A 194 -16.77 -25.67 -18.43
C PHE A 194 -15.58 -26.08 -19.29
N GLY A 195 -14.69 -26.94 -18.79
CA GLY A 195 -13.51 -27.42 -19.50
C GLY A 195 -12.30 -26.48 -19.44
N ALA A 196 -11.13 -27.01 -19.81
CA ALA A 196 -9.85 -26.31 -19.69
C ALA A 196 -9.70 -25.12 -20.65
N THR A 197 -10.36 -25.16 -21.81
CA THR A 197 -10.23 -24.14 -22.86
C THR A 197 -11.28 -23.02 -22.76
N SER A 198 -12.10 -23.00 -21.70
CA SER A 198 -13.10 -21.96 -21.48
C SER A 198 -12.46 -20.64 -21.03
N ILE A 199 -13.04 -19.51 -21.46
CA ILE A 199 -12.63 -18.18 -21.00
C ILE A 199 -12.81 -18.03 -19.48
N LEU A 200 -13.83 -18.67 -18.90
CA LEU A 200 -14.02 -18.68 -17.44
C LEU A 200 -12.85 -19.35 -16.72
N THR A 201 -12.29 -20.43 -17.30
CA THR A 201 -11.06 -21.06 -16.80
C THR A 201 -9.90 -20.08 -16.87
N GLY A 202 -9.80 -19.31 -17.96
CA GLY A 202 -8.85 -18.20 -18.08
C GLY A 202 -8.93 -17.18 -16.94
N HIS A 203 -10.13 -16.74 -16.56
CA HIS A 203 -10.32 -15.83 -15.43
C HIS A 203 -9.88 -16.44 -14.09
N ARG A 204 -10.11 -17.74 -13.87
CA ARG A 204 -9.67 -18.40 -12.63
C ARG A 204 -8.16 -18.61 -12.57
N LEU A 205 -7.54 -18.93 -13.72
CA LEU A 205 -6.09 -19.00 -13.85
C LEU A 205 -5.46 -17.64 -13.56
N LEU A 206 -6.05 -16.55 -14.05
CA LEU A 206 -5.63 -15.17 -13.74
C LEU A 206 -5.63 -14.94 -12.24
N ARG A 207 -6.77 -15.17 -11.57
CA ARG A 207 -6.93 -14.90 -10.14
C ARG A 207 -5.95 -15.74 -9.30
N LEU A 208 -5.78 -17.02 -9.62
CA LEU A 208 -4.80 -17.88 -8.96
C LEU A 208 -3.36 -17.41 -9.24
N GLY A 209 -3.04 -17.02 -10.48
CA GLY A 209 -1.74 -16.48 -10.86
C GLY A 209 -1.36 -15.23 -10.07
N VAL A 210 -2.30 -14.29 -9.91
CA VAL A 210 -2.13 -13.10 -9.05
C VAL A 210 -1.90 -13.49 -7.59
N ALA A 211 -2.64 -14.48 -7.08
CA ALA A 211 -2.42 -14.98 -5.72
C ALA A 211 -1.04 -15.64 -5.55
N ARG A 212 -0.59 -16.44 -6.50
CA ARG A 212 0.77 -17.03 -6.49
C ARG A 212 1.86 -15.96 -6.58
N PHE A 213 1.65 -14.91 -7.37
CA PHE A 213 2.56 -13.76 -7.40
C PHE A 213 2.65 -13.09 -6.02
N ALA A 214 1.51 -12.83 -5.36
CA ALA A 214 1.48 -12.25 -4.03
C ALA A 214 2.12 -13.15 -2.95
N GLN A 215 2.15 -14.48 -3.16
CA GLN A 215 2.89 -15.43 -2.31
C GLN A 215 4.41 -15.45 -2.59
N GLY A 216 4.89 -14.75 -3.62
CA GLY A 216 6.28 -14.85 -4.09
C GLY A 216 6.58 -16.12 -4.90
N LYS A 217 5.57 -16.93 -5.26
CA LYS A 217 5.73 -18.14 -6.09
C LYS A 217 5.73 -17.76 -7.57
N LEU A 218 6.81 -17.10 -7.99
CA LEU A 218 6.89 -16.43 -9.30
C LEU A 218 6.82 -17.40 -10.49
N ALA A 219 7.42 -18.60 -10.38
CA ALA A 219 7.38 -19.60 -11.44
C ALA A 219 5.95 -20.12 -11.69
N ASP A 220 5.24 -20.46 -10.61
CA ASP A 220 3.84 -20.89 -10.67
C ASP A 220 2.95 -19.77 -11.23
N ALA A 221 3.14 -18.54 -10.75
CA ALA A 221 2.42 -17.37 -11.22
C ALA A 221 2.62 -17.17 -12.74
N ALA A 222 3.86 -17.22 -13.22
CA ALA A 222 4.17 -17.05 -14.64
C ALA A 222 3.47 -18.09 -15.52
N GLY A 223 3.45 -19.36 -15.10
CA GLY A 223 2.76 -20.43 -15.83
C GLY A 223 1.26 -20.19 -15.95
N LEU A 224 0.61 -19.91 -14.81
CA LEU A 224 -0.84 -19.69 -14.74
C LEU A 224 -1.28 -18.44 -15.52
N LEU A 225 -0.54 -17.34 -15.37
CA LEU A 225 -0.84 -16.08 -16.04
C LEU A 225 -0.63 -16.19 -17.57
N ARG A 226 0.33 -16.99 -18.03
CA ARG A 226 0.54 -17.25 -19.45
C ARG A 226 -0.60 -18.04 -20.06
N GLU A 227 -1.00 -19.14 -19.42
CA GLU A 227 -2.17 -19.93 -19.86
C GLU A 227 -3.43 -19.06 -19.89
N SER A 228 -3.62 -18.21 -18.89
CA SER A 228 -4.72 -17.24 -18.85
C SER A 228 -4.67 -16.24 -20.02
N TYR A 229 -3.52 -15.62 -20.27
CA TYR A 229 -3.32 -14.67 -21.36
C TYR A 229 -3.58 -15.29 -22.73
N ASP A 230 -3.10 -16.52 -22.95
CA ASP A 230 -3.23 -17.23 -24.22
C ASP A 230 -4.71 -17.57 -24.51
N LEU A 231 -5.45 -18.05 -23.50
CA LEU A 231 -6.88 -18.33 -23.63
C LEU A 231 -7.68 -17.07 -23.98
N MET A 232 -7.40 -15.94 -23.31
CA MET A 232 -8.07 -14.67 -23.57
C MET A 232 -7.69 -14.07 -24.92
N SER A 233 -6.43 -14.23 -25.34
CA SER A 233 -5.94 -13.76 -26.63
C SER A 233 -6.56 -14.56 -27.78
N ALA A 234 -6.64 -15.89 -27.65
CA ALA A 234 -7.29 -16.74 -28.64
C ALA A 234 -8.80 -16.45 -28.74
N GLY A 235 -9.48 -16.27 -27.60
CA GLY A 235 -10.89 -15.87 -27.56
C GLY A 235 -11.13 -14.51 -28.22
N GLY A 236 -10.30 -13.51 -27.90
CA GLY A 236 -10.39 -12.18 -28.47
C GLY A 236 -10.12 -12.14 -29.98
N ALA A 237 -9.14 -12.92 -30.47
CA ALA A 237 -8.88 -13.06 -31.89
C ALA A 237 -10.05 -13.70 -32.64
N ALA A 238 -10.66 -14.75 -32.07
CA ALA A 238 -11.85 -15.37 -32.63
C ALA A 238 -13.04 -14.39 -32.68
N ALA A 239 -13.22 -13.56 -31.64
CA ALA A 239 -14.25 -12.53 -31.61
C ALA A 239 -14.04 -11.44 -32.68
N ALA A 240 -12.82 -10.93 -32.81
CA ALA A 240 -12.46 -9.95 -33.83
C ALA A 240 -12.64 -10.49 -35.26
N ALA A 241 -12.46 -11.80 -35.46
CA ALA A 241 -12.71 -12.49 -36.73
C ALA A 241 -14.21 -12.78 -36.99
N GLY A 242 -15.12 -12.33 -36.12
CA GLY A 242 -16.56 -12.54 -36.27
C GLY A 242 -17.04 -13.96 -35.98
N ALA A 243 -16.25 -14.78 -35.27
CA ALA A 243 -16.65 -16.14 -34.92
C ALA A 243 -17.79 -16.12 -33.88
N SER A 244 -18.87 -16.86 -34.14
CA SER A 244 -20.03 -16.99 -33.25
C SER A 244 -19.85 -18.07 -32.16
N SER A 245 -18.63 -18.28 -31.69
CA SER A 245 -18.36 -19.27 -30.64
C SER A 245 -18.64 -18.71 -29.24
N PRO A 246 -19.04 -19.54 -28.25
CA PRO A 246 -19.22 -19.09 -26.87
C PRO A 246 -17.96 -18.45 -26.27
N ALA A 247 -16.78 -18.94 -26.64
CA ALA A 247 -15.50 -18.37 -26.20
C ALA A 247 -15.24 -16.98 -26.79
N ALA A 248 -15.58 -16.77 -28.07
CA ALA A 248 -15.48 -15.46 -28.71
C ALA A 248 -16.46 -14.45 -28.08
N ALA A 249 -17.70 -14.86 -27.81
CA ALA A 249 -18.67 -14.01 -27.13
C ALA A 249 -18.22 -13.64 -25.71
N ALA A 250 -17.70 -14.60 -24.94
CA ALA A 250 -17.19 -14.36 -23.59
C ALA A 250 -15.95 -13.43 -23.59
N ALA A 251 -15.02 -13.61 -24.53
CA ALA A 251 -13.86 -12.73 -24.64
C ALA A 251 -14.23 -11.31 -25.10
N ALA A 252 -15.25 -11.17 -25.96
CA ALA A 252 -15.78 -9.86 -26.33
C ALA A 252 -16.51 -9.16 -25.17
N ALA A 253 -17.12 -9.94 -24.27
CA ALA A 253 -17.82 -9.41 -23.11
C ALA A 253 -16.87 -8.86 -22.03
N ASP A 254 -15.64 -9.35 -21.97
CA ASP A 254 -14.62 -8.90 -21.03
C ASP A 254 -13.24 -8.67 -21.68
N PRO A 255 -13.06 -7.58 -22.43
CA PRO A 255 -11.79 -7.28 -23.09
C PRO A 255 -10.66 -6.92 -22.10
N GLY A 256 -10.98 -6.56 -20.86
CA GLY A 256 -10.02 -6.09 -19.85
C GLY A 256 -9.14 -7.21 -19.28
N SER A 257 -9.67 -8.42 -19.12
CA SER A 257 -8.98 -9.54 -18.46
C SER A 257 -7.68 -9.92 -19.18
N ARG A 258 -7.63 -9.79 -20.51
CA ARG A 258 -6.39 -10.02 -21.28
C ARG A 258 -5.28 -9.04 -20.88
N PHE A 259 -5.64 -7.76 -20.72
CA PHE A 259 -4.70 -6.74 -20.28
C PHE A 259 -4.30 -6.93 -18.82
N GLU A 260 -5.21 -7.42 -17.95
CA GLU A 260 -4.86 -7.82 -16.57
C GLU A 260 -3.80 -8.93 -16.57
N ALA A 261 -4.04 -10.02 -17.30
CA ALA A 261 -3.09 -11.12 -17.41
C ALA A 261 -1.73 -10.66 -17.97
N GLY A 262 -1.75 -9.84 -19.02
CA GLY A 262 -0.53 -9.27 -19.61
C GLY A 262 0.25 -8.40 -18.63
N PHE A 263 -0.44 -7.53 -17.89
CA PHE A 263 0.18 -6.69 -16.88
C PHE A 263 0.86 -7.50 -15.79
N TYR A 264 0.20 -8.54 -15.27
CA TYR A 264 0.79 -9.40 -14.24
C TYR A 264 1.96 -10.24 -14.77
N LEU A 265 1.94 -10.66 -16.04
CA LEU A 265 3.11 -11.29 -16.68
C LEU A 265 4.31 -10.34 -16.69
N ASP A 266 4.11 -9.09 -17.08
CA ASP A 266 5.17 -8.07 -17.08
C ASP A 266 5.68 -7.79 -15.65
N ILE A 267 4.79 -7.74 -14.64
CA ILE A 267 5.19 -7.60 -13.23
C ILE A 267 6.00 -8.82 -12.73
N VAL A 268 5.60 -10.03 -13.09
CA VAL A 268 6.37 -11.23 -12.75
C VAL A 268 7.75 -11.18 -13.40
N ALA A 269 7.85 -10.69 -14.64
CA ALA A 269 9.14 -10.47 -15.29
C ALA A 269 9.98 -9.41 -14.56
N LEU A 270 9.38 -8.28 -14.15
CA LEU A 270 10.05 -7.25 -13.36
C LEU A 270 10.67 -7.79 -12.06
N ALA A 271 10.01 -8.73 -11.38
CA ALA A 271 10.53 -9.34 -10.16
C ALA A 271 11.87 -10.08 -10.36
N HIS A 272 12.22 -10.43 -11.61
CA HIS A 272 13.49 -11.08 -11.96
C HIS A 272 14.53 -10.11 -12.53
N VAL A 273 14.16 -8.87 -12.85
CA VAL A 273 15.08 -7.85 -13.36
C VAL A 273 16.05 -7.43 -12.25
N ARG A 274 17.32 -7.20 -12.63
CA ARG A 274 18.41 -6.81 -11.72
C ARG A 274 19.14 -5.53 -12.16
N ASP A 275 18.68 -4.90 -13.23
CA ASP A 275 19.28 -3.69 -13.80
C ASP A 275 18.20 -2.70 -14.26
N ALA A 276 18.54 -1.41 -14.31
CA ALA A 276 17.60 -0.36 -14.69
C ALA A 276 17.09 -0.50 -16.13
N GLY A 277 17.94 -0.99 -17.05
CA GLY A 277 17.57 -1.17 -18.46
C GLY A 277 16.45 -2.20 -18.62
N GLY A 278 16.53 -3.32 -17.92
CA GLY A 278 15.46 -4.32 -17.88
C GLY A 278 14.12 -3.75 -17.40
N VAL A 279 14.14 -2.87 -16.38
CA VAL A 279 12.92 -2.22 -15.89
C VAL A 279 12.32 -1.32 -16.98
N GLU A 280 13.16 -0.52 -17.63
CA GLU A 280 12.73 0.41 -18.68
C GLU A 280 12.15 -0.33 -19.90
N THR A 281 12.70 -1.50 -20.27
CA THR A 281 12.20 -2.28 -21.42
C THR A 281 10.75 -2.76 -21.25
N LEU A 282 10.32 -3.05 -20.01
CA LEU A 282 8.96 -3.51 -19.71
C LEU A 282 7.97 -2.35 -19.54
N GLY A 283 8.45 -1.12 -19.40
CA GLY A 283 7.62 0.07 -19.16
C GLY A 283 6.53 0.31 -20.22
N PRO A 284 6.83 0.25 -21.54
CA PRO A 284 5.83 0.44 -22.59
C PRO A 284 4.68 -0.59 -22.52
N ASN A 285 4.99 -1.86 -22.28
CA ASN A 285 3.99 -2.93 -22.20
C ASN A 285 3.07 -2.72 -20.98
N LEU A 286 3.64 -2.44 -19.81
CA LEU A 286 2.88 -2.15 -18.60
C LEU A 286 1.93 -0.95 -18.80
N LYS A 287 2.39 0.12 -19.45
CA LYS A 287 1.53 1.28 -19.78
C LYS A 287 0.41 0.91 -20.74
N SER A 288 0.72 0.14 -21.78
CA SER A 288 -0.30 -0.33 -22.73
C SER A 288 -1.36 -1.19 -22.04
N ASN A 289 -0.94 -2.11 -21.16
CA ASN A 289 -1.86 -2.96 -20.41
C ASN A 289 -2.70 -2.14 -19.40
N MET A 290 -2.10 -1.17 -18.70
CA MET A 290 -2.84 -0.25 -17.83
C MET A 290 -3.87 0.58 -18.58
N ARG A 291 -3.54 1.08 -19.78
CA ARG A 291 -4.49 1.80 -20.63
C ARG A 291 -5.65 0.89 -21.04
N GLY A 292 -5.36 -0.32 -21.50
CA GLY A 292 -6.41 -1.29 -21.85
C GLY A 292 -7.33 -1.64 -20.69
N LEU A 293 -6.79 -1.77 -19.48
CA LEU A 293 -7.58 -1.97 -18.26
C LEU A 293 -8.45 -0.76 -17.92
N LYS A 294 -7.89 0.45 -18.01
CA LYS A 294 -8.63 1.69 -17.79
C LYS A 294 -9.76 1.86 -18.80
N ASP A 295 -9.52 1.55 -20.07
CA ASP A 295 -10.52 1.65 -21.13
C ASP A 295 -11.65 0.60 -20.94
N ALA A 296 -11.31 -0.60 -20.44
CA ALA A 296 -12.28 -1.67 -20.22
C ALA A 296 -13.13 -1.50 -18.95
N TYR A 297 -12.50 -1.11 -17.83
CA TYR A 297 -13.13 -1.11 -16.51
C TYR A 297 -13.31 0.27 -15.88
N GLY A 298 -12.69 1.32 -16.44
CA GLY A 298 -12.67 2.66 -15.87
C GLY A 298 -11.51 2.89 -14.89
N ALA A 299 -11.22 4.16 -14.64
CA ALA A 299 -10.10 4.59 -13.79
C ALA A 299 -10.29 4.21 -12.30
N ASP A 300 -11.54 4.14 -11.83
CA ASP A 300 -11.89 3.83 -10.44
C ASP A 300 -12.11 2.32 -10.21
N SER A 301 -11.77 1.47 -11.18
CA SER A 301 -11.95 0.03 -11.08
C SER A 301 -11.07 -0.58 -9.97
N MET A 302 -11.68 -1.45 -9.16
CA MET A 302 -10.97 -2.32 -8.23
C MET A 302 -9.82 -3.07 -8.91
N ILE A 303 -10.06 -3.69 -10.07
CA ILE A 303 -9.03 -4.48 -10.75
C ILE A 303 -7.79 -3.65 -11.06
N LEU A 304 -8.00 -2.44 -11.55
CA LEU A 304 -6.93 -1.51 -11.86
C LEU A 304 -6.19 -1.02 -10.59
N SER A 305 -6.93 -0.72 -9.53
CA SER A 305 -6.37 -0.38 -8.21
C SER A 305 -5.52 -1.52 -7.63
N LEU A 306 -6.00 -2.77 -7.73
CA LEU A 306 -5.26 -3.95 -7.29
C LEU A 306 -3.96 -4.09 -8.09
N ALA A 307 -4.03 -3.97 -9.41
CA ALA A 307 -2.87 -4.04 -10.29
C ALA A 307 -1.79 -2.99 -9.90
N LEU A 308 -2.19 -1.73 -9.70
CA LEU A 308 -1.29 -0.67 -9.23
C LEU A 308 -0.72 -0.96 -7.83
N SER A 309 -1.53 -1.49 -6.91
CA SER A 309 -1.07 -1.85 -5.57
C SER A 309 -0.02 -2.97 -5.59
N GLN A 310 -0.18 -3.96 -6.48
CA GLN A 310 0.78 -5.05 -6.66
C GLN A 310 2.11 -4.53 -7.23
N HIS A 311 2.06 -3.63 -8.21
CA HIS A 311 3.24 -2.94 -8.70
C HIS A 311 3.92 -2.10 -7.60
N SER A 312 3.15 -1.35 -6.82
CA SER A 312 3.64 -0.53 -5.72
C SER A 312 4.38 -1.35 -4.66
N ARG A 313 3.88 -2.55 -4.34
CA ARG A 313 4.56 -3.50 -3.43
C ARG A 313 5.91 -3.95 -3.99
N LEU A 314 5.98 -4.29 -5.27
CA LEU A 314 7.25 -4.67 -5.91
C LEU A 314 8.27 -3.53 -5.87
N VAL A 315 7.84 -2.31 -6.21
CA VAL A 315 8.68 -1.10 -6.14
C VAL A 315 9.20 -0.92 -4.72
N HIS A 316 8.32 -1.01 -3.74
CA HIS A 316 8.66 -0.79 -2.35
C HIS A 316 9.71 -1.81 -1.85
N GLY A 317 9.55 -3.11 -2.15
CA GLY A 317 10.56 -4.12 -1.83
C GLY A 317 11.92 -3.83 -2.51
N ALA A 318 11.90 -3.34 -3.75
CA ALA A 318 13.12 -2.98 -4.47
C ALA A 318 13.83 -1.76 -3.88
N LEU A 319 13.11 -0.76 -3.37
CA LEU A 319 13.72 0.42 -2.74
C LEU A 319 14.53 0.07 -1.48
N GLU A 320 14.22 -1.03 -0.82
CA GLU A 320 14.93 -1.50 0.38
C GLU A 320 16.05 -2.50 0.06
N GLN A 321 15.89 -3.32 -0.98
CA GLN A 321 16.71 -4.52 -1.19
C GLN A 321 17.52 -4.52 -2.50
N SER A 322 17.22 -3.62 -3.43
CA SER A 322 17.87 -3.57 -4.75
C SER A 322 18.90 -2.46 -4.86
N ASP A 323 19.73 -2.54 -5.90
CA ASP A 323 20.62 -1.46 -6.27
C ASP A 323 19.84 -0.17 -6.55
N PHE A 324 20.46 0.97 -6.23
CA PHE A 324 19.85 2.29 -6.37
C PHE A 324 19.22 2.52 -7.74
N SER A 325 19.91 2.12 -8.81
CA SER A 325 19.45 2.30 -10.20
C SER A 325 18.17 1.52 -10.51
N VAL A 326 18.02 0.31 -9.96
CA VAL A 326 16.82 -0.52 -10.12
C VAL A 326 15.66 0.08 -9.33
N GLY A 327 15.89 0.45 -8.07
CA GLY A 327 14.89 1.09 -7.22
C GLY A 327 14.37 2.40 -7.82
N GLU A 328 15.28 3.24 -8.33
CA GLU A 328 14.95 4.48 -9.03
C GLU A 328 14.11 4.21 -10.30
N ALA A 329 14.54 3.27 -11.15
CA ALA A 329 13.83 2.94 -12.39
C ALA A 329 12.41 2.44 -12.11
N LEU A 330 12.24 1.56 -11.12
CA LEU A 330 10.93 1.05 -10.72
C LEU A 330 10.02 2.15 -10.16
N LEU A 331 10.56 3.06 -9.35
CA LEU A 331 9.77 4.16 -8.80
C LEU A 331 9.35 5.16 -9.89
N LYS A 332 10.22 5.47 -10.85
CA LYS A 332 9.87 6.26 -12.04
C LYS A 332 8.83 5.57 -12.91
N GLN A 333 8.97 4.26 -13.11
CA GLN A 333 7.98 3.45 -13.83
C GLN A 333 6.62 3.50 -13.13
N HIS A 334 6.58 3.36 -11.80
CA HIS A 334 5.34 3.44 -11.02
C HIS A 334 4.67 4.82 -11.14
N ILE A 335 5.43 5.91 -11.05
CA ILE A 335 4.94 7.29 -11.29
C ILE A 335 4.32 7.40 -12.69
N ALA A 336 4.96 6.80 -13.69
CA ALA A 336 4.47 6.83 -15.05
C ALA A 336 3.17 6.01 -15.25
N LEU A 337 3.02 4.88 -14.57
CA LEU A 337 1.77 4.10 -14.56
C LEU A 337 0.64 4.86 -13.87
N LEU A 338 0.90 5.47 -12.71
CA LEU A 338 -0.09 6.32 -12.02
C LEU A 338 -0.51 7.51 -12.90
N THR A 339 0.45 8.12 -13.59
CA THR A 339 0.18 9.25 -14.51
C THR A 339 -0.69 8.82 -15.70
N GLU A 340 -0.48 7.63 -16.26
CA GLU A 340 -1.30 7.08 -17.35
C GLU A 340 -2.77 6.88 -16.91
N VAL A 341 -2.96 6.40 -15.69
CA VAL A 341 -4.29 6.10 -15.15
C VAL A 341 -5.02 7.38 -14.73
N ALA A 342 -4.41 8.17 -13.85
CA ALA A 342 -5.08 9.24 -13.11
C ALA A 342 -4.69 10.66 -13.59
N GLY A 343 -3.68 10.79 -14.46
CA GLY A 343 -3.16 12.08 -14.91
C GLY A 343 -2.05 12.63 -14.02
N GLY A 344 -1.30 13.62 -14.54
CA GLY A 344 -0.07 14.12 -13.90
C GLY A 344 -0.27 14.87 -12.58
N ASP A 345 -1.48 15.40 -12.37
CA ASP A 345 -1.86 16.18 -11.18
C ASP A 345 -2.56 15.33 -10.10
N ALA A 346 -2.73 14.02 -10.32
CA ALA A 346 -3.38 13.15 -9.34
C ALA A 346 -2.60 13.07 -8.02
N GLU A 347 -3.33 12.92 -6.91
CA GLU A 347 -2.78 12.85 -5.57
C GLU A 347 -1.72 11.73 -5.44
N ASP A 348 -2.02 10.53 -5.95
CA ASP A 348 -1.12 9.38 -5.89
C ASP A 348 0.21 9.63 -6.64
N VAL A 349 0.16 10.37 -7.75
CA VAL A 349 1.36 10.76 -8.50
C VAL A 349 2.21 11.72 -7.68
N ALA A 350 1.59 12.67 -6.98
CA ALA A 350 2.29 13.60 -6.11
C ALA A 350 2.96 12.88 -4.93
N VAL A 351 2.27 11.93 -4.31
CA VAL A 351 2.81 11.07 -3.25
C VAL A 351 4.00 10.26 -3.76
N ALA A 352 3.89 9.62 -4.93
CA ALA A 352 4.98 8.85 -5.51
C ALA A 352 6.21 9.73 -5.86
N ARG A 353 6.01 10.97 -6.35
CA ARG A 353 7.09 11.94 -6.56
C ARG A 353 7.75 12.37 -5.25
N TYR A 354 6.98 12.56 -4.18
CA TYR A 354 7.53 12.83 -2.85
C TYR A 354 8.42 11.67 -2.35
N LYS A 355 7.99 10.43 -2.58
CA LYS A 355 8.82 9.24 -2.29
C LYS A 355 10.12 9.23 -3.10
N LEU A 356 10.06 9.58 -4.38
CA LEU A 356 11.26 9.70 -5.23
C LEU A 356 12.21 10.78 -4.71
N ALA A 357 11.69 11.92 -4.26
CA ALA A 357 12.50 12.97 -3.66
C ALA A 357 13.19 12.51 -2.37
N THR A 358 12.48 11.75 -1.53
CA THR A 358 13.03 11.18 -0.30
C THR A 358 14.10 10.15 -0.62
N TYR A 359 13.88 9.31 -1.64
CA TYR A 359 14.86 8.35 -2.12
C TYR A 359 16.14 9.02 -2.65
N TYR A 360 16.02 10.10 -3.42
CA TYR A 360 17.18 10.88 -3.85
C TYR A 360 17.92 11.56 -2.69
N TYR A 361 17.18 12.10 -1.71
CA TYR A 361 17.76 12.73 -0.54
C TYR A 361 18.62 11.75 0.28
N THR A 362 18.11 10.53 0.52
CA THR A 362 18.86 9.51 1.27
C THR A 362 20.12 9.06 0.51
N HIS A 363 20.18 9.22 -0.81
CA HIS A 363 21.33 8.91 -1.67
C HIS A 363 22.22 10.11 -2.01
N ASP A 364 22.03 11.27 -1.38
CA ASP A 364 22.81 12.51 -1.58
C ASP A 364 22.63 13.17 -2.96
N MET A 365 21.58 12.78 -3.70
CA MET A 365 21.24 13.36 -5.00
C MET A 365 20.40 14.64 -4.80
N LEU A 366 20.99 15.63 -4.13
CA LEU A 366 20.28 16.81 -3.63
C LEU A 366 19.57 17.65 -4.72
N PRO A 367 20.17 17.89 -5.91
CA PRO A 367 19.47 18.62 -6.98
C PRO A 367 18.22 17.89 -7.49
N ASP A 368 18.32 16.59 -7.71
CA ASP A 368 17.21 15.75 -8.18
C ASP A 368 16.12 15.61 -7.11
N ALA A 369 16.53 15.46 -5.84
CA ALA A 369 15.61 15.49 -4.71
C ALA A 369 14.82 16.81 -4.66
N ALA A 370 15.49 17.94 -4.84
CA ALA A 370 14.87 19.26 -4.84
C ALA A 370 13.90 19.44 -6.02
N ALA A 371 14.24 18.93 -7.21
CA ALA A 371 13.35 18.96 -8.35
C ALA A 371 12.09 18.12 -8.12
N ALA A 372 12.25 16.88 -7.65
CA ALA A 372 11.16 15.93 -7.41
C ALA A 372 10.17 16.44 -6.33
N VAL A 373 10.67 16.97 -5.20
CA VAL A 373 9.78 17.47 -4.14
C VAL A 373 9.04 18.75 -4.55
N ARG A 374 9.64 19.61 -5.40
CA ARG A 374 8.94 20.78 -5.95
C ARG A 374 7.79 20.36 -6.86
N GLN A 375 8.01 19.36 -7.72
CA GLN A 375 6.96 18.80 -8.55
C GLN A 375 5.84 18.15 -7.72
N ALA A 376 6.20 17.41 -6.66
CA ALA A 376 5.22 16.87 -5.72
C ALA A 376 4.38 17.98 -5.07
N ALA A 377 5.03 19.04 -4.57
CA ALA A 377 4.35 20.18 -3.95
C ALA A 377 3.39 20.91 -4.90
N ILE A 378 3.77 21.08 -6.18
CA ILE A 378 2.90 21.70 -7.19
C ILE A 378 1.63 20.87 -7.37
N ALA A 379 1.76 19.55 -7.53
CA ALA A 379 0.59 18.67 -7.70
C ALA A 379 -0.28 18.62 -6.42
N MET A 380 0.33 18.58 -5.22
CA MET A 380 -0.42 18.56 -3.95
C MET A 380 -1.20 19.85 -3.67
N ARG A 381 -0.76 21.01 -4.18
CA ARG A 381 -1.50 22.28 -4.05
C ARG A 381 -2.85 22.29 -4.76
N VAL A 382 -3.05 21.41 -5.73
CA VAL A 382 -4.34 21.24 -6.40
C VAL A 382 -5.38 20.63 -5.45
N HIS A 383 -4.94 19.78 -4.52
CA HIS A 383 -5.83 19.00 -3.64
C HIS A 383 -5.94 19.58 -2.23
N TYR A 384 -4.91 20.31 -1.78
CA TYR A 384 -4.74 20.63 -0.37
C TYR A 384 -4.42 22.12 -0.11
N PRO A 385 -4.95 22.71 0.97
CA PRO A 385 -4.54 24.05 1.42
C PRO A 385 -3.11 24.04 1.97
N GLU A 386 -2.46 25.21 2.00
CA GLU A 386 -1.02 25.38 2.31
C GLU A 386 -0.56 24.89 3.70
N ASP A 387 -1.49 24.77 4.65
CA ASP A 387 -1.30 24.27 6.02
C ASP A 387 -1.57 22.77 6.18
N HIS A 388 -2.02 22.09 5.13
CA HIS A 388 -2.24 20.65 5.14
C HIS A 388 -0.91 19.88 5.28
N ASP A 389 -0.92 18.80 6.05
CA ASP A 389 0.30 18.05 6.42
C ASP A 389 1.13 17.62 5.20
N MET A 390 0.46 17.25 4.11
CA MET A 390 1.10 16.88 2.84
C MET A 390 1.98 18.01 2.27
N LEU A 391 1.51 19.26 2.26
CA LEU A 391 2.31 20.39 1.79
C LEU A 391 3.39 20.78 2.80
N VAL A 392 3.12 20.61 4.10
CA VAL A 392 4.12 20.80 5.15
C VAL A 392 5.25 19.76 5.03
N LEU A 393 4.95 18.50 4.68
CA LEU A 393 5.93 17.46 4.39
C LEU A 393 6.84 17.82 3.20
N CYS A 394 6.27 18.38 2.13
CA CYS A 394 7.07 18.87 1.00
C CYS A 394 8.01 20.01 1.41
N LYS A 395 7.50 20.97 2.21
CA LYS A 395 8.32 22.06 2.78
C LYS A 395 9.42 21.52 3.70
N HIS A 396 9.09 20.54 4.54
CA HIS A 396 10.02 19.84 5.41
C HIS A 396 11.19 19.24 4.63
N ARG A 397 10.87 18.41 3.63
CA ARG A 397 11.89 17.72 2.82
C ARG A 397 12.75 18.72 2.04
N LEU A 398 12.16 19.79 1.50
CA LEU A 398 12.92 20.91 0.92
C LEU A 398 13.88 21.55 1.93
N GLY A 399 13.43 21.78 3.17
CA GLY A 399 14.27 22.30 4.24
C GLY A 399 15.46 21.40 4.57
N MET A 400 15.24 20.09 4.62
CA MET A 400 16.31 19.09 4.82
C MET A 400 17.32 19.10 3.67
N ILE A 401 16.85 19.22 2.43
CA ILE A 401 17.71 19.33 1.25
C ILE A 401 18.54 20.62 1.30
N CYS A 402 17.94 21.76 1.63
CA CYS A 402 18.66 23.02 1.82
C CYS A 402 19.72 22.92 2.92
N ALA A 403 19.42 22.24 4.03
CA ALA A 403 20.37 22.03 5.13
C ALA A 403 21.59 21.23 4.67
N ALA A 404 21.36 20.16 3.88
CA ALA A 404 22.42 19.34 3.31
C ALA A 404 23.29 20.11 2.31
N GLN A 405 22.66 20.87 1.40
CA GLN A 405 23.34 21.73 0.41
C GLN A 405 24.09 22.91 1.05
N GLY A 406 23.72 23.28 2.26
CA GLY A 406 24.34 24.37 3.01
C GLY A 406 23.69 25.74 2.85
N ASP A 407 22.51 25.81 2.23
CA ASP A 407 21.65 26.98 2.32
C ASP A 407 20.97 27.02 3.70
N HIS A 408 21.76 27.41 4.70
CA HIS A 408 21.34 27.44 6.10
C HIS A 408 20.20 28.44 6.36
N ARG A 409 20.03 29.46 5.49
CA ARG A 409 18.97 30.46 5.63
C ARG A 409 17.62 29.86 5.23
N ALA A 410 17.54 29.28 4.03
CA ALA A 410 16.33 28.62 3.57
C ALA A 410 15.97 27.42 4.45
N ALA A 411 16.97 26.61 4.83
CA ALA A 411 16.79 25.48 5.73
C ALA A 411 16.14 25.89 7.05
N LYS A 412 16.66 26.94 7.71
CA LYS A 412 16.11 27.42 8.97
C LYS A 412 14.66 27.86 8.84
N GLN A 413 14.32 28.62 7.80
CA GLN A 413 12.94 29.10 7.59
C GLN A 413 11.96 27.93 7.39
N LEU A 414 12.29 27.00 6.49
CA LEU A 414 11.43 25.87 6.13
C LEU A 414 11.28 24.87 7.30
N LEU A 415 12.38 24.53 7.97
CA LEU A 415 12.38 23.54 9.05
C LEU A 415 11.75 24.08 10.34
N GLN A 416 11.88 25.37 10.65
CA GLN A 416 11.18 25.94 11.81
C GLN A 416 9.65 25.91 11.63
N ALA A 417 9.18 26.21 10.42
CA ALA A 417 7.74 26.14 10.11
C ALA A 417 7.23 24.69 10.19
N SER A 418 7.95 23.75 9.61
CA SER A 418 7.60 22.33 9.67
C SER A 418 7.68 21.75 11.09
N HIS A 419 8.73 22.07 11.84
CA HIS A 419 8.88 21.66 13.24
C HIS A 419 7.69 22.13 14.07
N LYS A 420 7.36 23.43 14.01
CA LYS A 420 6.21 23.99 14.72
C LYS A 420 4.89 23.27 14.39
N HIS A 421 4.68 22.92 13.11
CA HIS A 421 3.49 22.20 12.68
C HIS A 421 3.39 20.82 13.34
N PHE A 422 4.47 20.04 13.27
CA PHE A 422 4.48 18.65 13.76
C PHE A 422 4.76 18.50 15.26
N SER A 423 5.30 19.52 15.94
CA SER A 423 5.54 19.50 17.39
C SER A 423 4.26 19.64 18.21
N ASN A 424 3.22 20.27 17.66
CA ASN A 424 1.96 20.52 18.37
C ASN A 424 1.04 19.29 18.41
N GLU A 425 1.37 18.21 17.70
CA GLU A 425 0.48 17.05 17.53
C GLU A 425 0.61 15.97 18.62
N GLY A 426 1.49 16.17 19.61
CA GLY A 426 1.61 15.31 20.79
C GLY A 426 2.42 14.02 20.56
N SER A 427 3.37 13.77 21.46
CA SER A 427 4.35 12.66 21.47
C SER A 427 5.31 12.65 20.28
N GLN A 428 6.43 13.38 20.43
CA GLN A 428 7.66 13.27 19.63
C GLN A 428 7.43 12.90 18.16
N SER A 429 6.73 13.77 17.43
CA SER A 429 6.57 13.58 15.98
C SER A 429 7.94 13.40 15.35
N MET A 430 8.15 12.25 14.70
CA MET A 430 9.40 11.89 14.05
C MET A 430 9.94 12.99 13.13
N LEU A 431 9.03 13.70 12.47
CA LEU A 431 9.33 14.83 11.61
C LEU A 431 9.86 16.03 12.37
N ALA A 432 9.45 16.23 13.62
CA ALA A 432 10.04 17.26 14.47
C ALA A 432 11.50 16.91 14.81
N LYS A 433 11.79 15.65 15.16
CA LYS A 433 13.18 15.19 15.37
C LYS A 433 14.03 15.33 14.11
N GLU A 434 13.51 14.89 12.96
CA GLU A 434 14.20 15.04 11.68
C GLU A 434 14.45 16.53 11.36
N ALA A 435 13.50 17.42 11.67
CA ALA A 435 13.69 18.85 11.49
C ALA A 435 14.79 19.41 12.42
N GLU A 436 14.91 18.92 13.65
CA GLU A 436 15.97 19.31 14.59
C GLU A 436 17.36 18.93 14.08
N ILE A 437 17.51 17.75 13.43
CA ILE A 437 18.72 17.34 12.71
C ILE A 437 19.07 18.39 11.64
N GLY A 438 18.13 18.72 10.76
CA GLY A 438 18.37 19.70 9.69
C GLY A 438 18.67 21.10 10.23
N LEU A 439 18.05 21.51 11.33
CA LEU A 439 18.34 22.76 12.02
C LEU A 439 19.74 22.77 12.64
N ALA A 440 20.21 21.65 13.20
CA ALA A 440 21.57 21.51 13.71
C ALA A 440 22.61 21.60 12.57
N MET A 441 22.35 20.95 11.43
CA MET A 441 23.17 21.09 10.22
C MET A 441 23.23 22.54 9.74
N ALA A 442 22.09 23.23 9.69
CA ALA A 442 22.02 24.64 9.31
C ALA A 442 22.79 25.53 10.30
N LYS A 443 22.69 25.28 11.62
CA LYS A 443 23.46 26.00 12.65
C LYS A 443 24.96 25.85 12.45
N PHE A 444 25.44 24.62 12.19
CA PHE A 444 26.85 24.36 11.91
C PHE A 444 27.37 25.19 10.72
N ARG A 445 26.60 25.23 9.64
CA ARG A 445 26.99 25.94 8.41
C ARG A 445 26.77 27.45 8.48
N ALA A 446 25.96 27.95 9.41
CA ALA A 446 25.71 29.36 9.62
C ALA A 446 26.81 30.09 10.41
N VAL A 447 27.80 29.36 10.96
CA VAL A 447 28.90 29.97 11.72
C VAL A 447 29.77 30.81 10.78
N ASP A 448 29.67 32.12 10.92
CA ASP A 448 30.32 33.09 10.03
C ASP A 448 31.82 33.19 10.33
N VAL A 449 32.63 32.82 9.33
CA VAL A 449 34.09 32.88 9.39
C VAL A 449 34.61 34.30 9.56
N ALA A 450 33.89 35.31 9.05
CA ALA A 450 34.33 36.70 9.09
C ALA A 450 34.01 37.42 10.42
N ARG A 451 33.04 36.91 11.18
CA ARG A 451 32.57 37.55 12.42
C ARG A 451 33.10 36.89 13.69
N GLU A 452 33.36 35.59 13.66
CA GLU A 452 33.73 34.81 14.84
C GLU A 452 35.25 34.56 14.91
N THR A 453 35.81 34.67 16.12
CA THR A 453 37.19 34.27 16.40
C THR A 453 37.38 32.78 16.14
N SER A 454 38.60 32.33 15.82
CA SER A 454 38.86 30.92 15.51
C SER A 454 38.42 29.98 16.63
N SER A 455 38.65 30.34 17.90
CA SER A 455 38.24 29.54 19.05
C SER A 455 36.72 29.47 19.22
N ARG A 456 36.02 30.60 19.05
CA ARG A 456 34.57 30.66 19.16
C ARG A 456 33.88 29.90 18.04
N ARG A 457 34.44 29.94 16.83
CA ARG A 457 33.96 29.18 15.68
C ARG A 457 33.99 27.69 15.93
N VAL A 458 35.13 27.17 16.37
CA VAL A 458 35.30 25.75 16.69
C VAL A 458 34.32 25.33 17.79
N GLN A 459 34.15 26.15 18.81
CA GLN A 459 33.18 25.88 19.87
C GLN A 459 31.74 25.78 19.33
N LEU A 460 31.28 26.77 18.54
CA LEU A 460 29.92 26.78 17.99
C LEU A 460 29.67 25.61 17.02
N GLN A 461 30.68 25.25 16.23
CA GLN A 461 30.64 24.09 15.34
C GLN A 461 30.57 22.78 16.13
N GLN A 462 31.34 22.66 17.21
CA GLN A 462 31.32 21.49 18.09
C GLN A 462 29.97 21.34 18.82
N GLU A 463 29.40 22.44 19.31
CA GLU A 463 28.07 22.47 19.92
C GLU A 463 26.99 22.01 18.92
N ALA A 464 27.06 22.49 17.68
CA ALA A 464 26.14 22.08 16.62
C ALA A 464 26.28 20.60 16.23
N LEU A 465 27.52 20.09 16.16
CA LEU A 465 27.78 18.66 15.90
C LEU A 465 27.28 17.77 17.04
N GLU A 466 27.48 18.18 18.29
CA GLU A 466 26.99 17.43 19.45
C GLU A 466 25.46 17.38 19.47
N GLN A 467 24.78 18.50 19.16
CA GLN A 467 23.33 18.49 19.01
C GLN A 467 22.89 17.54 17.88
N LEU A 468 23.53 17.64 16.71
CA LEU A 468 23.22 16.80 15.55
C LEU A 468 23.35 15.32 15.90
N ARG A 469 24.41 14.93 16.61
CA ARG A 469 24.63 13.55 17.06
C ARG A 469 23.50 13.06 17.95
N LYS A 470 23.10 13.85 18.96
CA LYS A 470 22.01 13.49 19.89
C LYS A 470 20.69 13.28 19.16
N GLU A 471 20.36 14.15 18.20
CA GLU A 471 19.12 14.00 17.44
C GLU A 471 19.13 12.78 16.52
N ILE A 472 20.29 12.42 15.96
CA ILE A 472 20.44 11.19 15.17
C ILE A 472 20.23 9.96 16.05
N GLU A 473 20.83 9.92 17.24
CA GLU A 473 20.64 8.82 18.21
C GLU A 473 19.16 8.72 18.61
N ALA A 474 18.52 9.85 18.92
CA ALA A 474 17.11 9.89 19.29
C ALA A 474 16.15 9.51 18.13
N LEU A 475 16.54 9.77 16.88
CA LEU A 475 15.81 9.31 15.70
C LEU A 475 16.02 7.81 15.49
N ALA A 476 17.25 7.31 15.66
CA ALA A 476 17.60 5.91 15.53
C ALA A 476 16.89 5.02 16.58
N GLU A 477 16.70 5.53 17.80
CA GLU A 477 15.87 4.86 18.82
C GLU A 477 14.40 4.76 18.42
N ALA A 478 13.89 5.72 17.63
CA ALA A 478 12.48 5.78 17.25
C ALA A 478 12.14 4.93 16.01
N ILE A 479 13.00 4.87 15.00
CA ILE A 479 12.77 4.11 13.73
C ILE A 479 13.75 2.97 13.48
N GLY A 480 14.73 2.79 14.34
CA GLY A 480 15.78 1.81 14.16
C GLY A 480 16.96 2.35 13.35
N HIS A 481 18.14 1.84 13.69
CA HIS A 481 19.43 2.28 13.13
C HIS A 481 19.58 1.95 11.64
N GLY A 482 18.84 0.94 11.13
CA GLY A 482 18.87 0.53 9.73
C GLY A 482 18.02 1.40 8.80
N HIS A 483 17.22 2.34 9.33
CA HIS A 483 16.33 3.14 8.51
C HIS A 483 17.10 4.12 7.62
N MET A 484 16.67 4.29 6.36
CA MET A 484 17.38 5.12 5.37
C MET A 484 17.56 6.59 5.82
N LEU A 485 16.60 7.15 6.55
CA LEU A 485 16.70 8.52 7.09
C LEU A 485 17.81 8.65 8.15
N VAL A 486 17.95 7.64 9.03
CA VAL A 486 19.01 7.60 10.04
C VAL A 486 20.36 7.48 9.34
N GLN A 487 20.49 6.55 8.39
CA GLN A 487 21.71 6.38 7.60
C GLN A 487 22.11 7.66 6.86
N GLY A 488 21.14 8.35 6.24
CA GLY A 488 21.35 9.65 5.60
C GLY A 488 21.85 10.71 6.57
N ALA A 489 21.21 10.83 7.75
CA ALA A 489 21.63 11.78 8.77
C ALA A 489 23.03 11.47 9.33
N THR A 490 23.35 10.19 9.58
CA THR A 490 24.69 9.73 9.98
C THR A 490 25.75 10.07 8.93
N ARG A 491 25.43 9.92 7.64
CA ARG A 491 26.33 10.34 6.55
C ARG A 491 26.62 11.83 6.62
N TYR A 492 25.60 12.68 6.76
CA TYR A 492 25.80 14.13 6.86
C TYR A 492 26.59 14.52 8.12
N TYR A 493 26.34 13.87 9.26
CA TYR A 493 27.16 14.07 10.45
C TYR A 493 28.63 13.76 10.18
N GLY A 494 28.93 12.66 9.48
CA GLY A 494 30.30 12.30 9.07
C GLY A 494 30.94 13.34 8.14
N GLN A 495 30.19 13.88 7.18
CA GLN A 495 30.66 14.95 6.28
C GLN A 495 30.97 16.25 7.06
N LEU A 496 30.06 16.70 7.93
CA LEU A 496 30.24 17.91 8.73
C LEU A 496 31.38 17.76 9.76
N SER A 497 31.51 16.59 10.37
CA SER A 497 32.60 16.29 11.29
C SER A 497 33.98 16.35 10.62
N LYS A 498 34.07 16.01 9.33
CA LYS A 498 35.30 16.18 8.54
C LYS A 498 35.59 17.65 8.24
N LEU A 499 34.56 18.47 8.02
CA LEU A 499 34.72 19.92 7.78
C LEU A 499 35.11 20.70 9.04
N ALA A 500 34.84 20.17 10.23
CA ALA A 500 35.18 20.78 11.51
C ALA A 500 36.62 20.53 11.97
N ARG A 501 37.30 19.53 11.38
CA ARG A 501 38.71 19.21 11.60
C ARG A 501 39.56 19.96 10.59
#